data_AF-A0A0F8NHT5-F1
#
_entry.id   AF-A0A0F8NHT5-F1
#
_cell.length_a   1.000
_cell.length_b   1.000
_cell.length_c   1.000
_cell.angle_alpha   90.00
_cell.angle_beta   90.00
_cell.angle_gamma   90.00
#
_symmetry.space_group_name_H-M   'P 1'
#
loop_
_entity.id
_entity.type
_entity.pdbx_description
1 polymer ?
#
loop_
_entity_poly.entity_id
_entity_poly.type
_entity_poly.pdbx_seq_one_letter_code
_entity_poly.pdbx_strand_id
1 'polypeptide(L)'
;MNEEDERIFNRRVEKFREYMKTYKFEIVPASGYDEYESDIYKVPVIGYVCYIEEKNGKKTICNEPLLHSVYDAGDWGEYDLDPETNILSILPAAPGTFKVMGQIPRDEGFDSIMSGRHPSTHVIMLGFEYPGIPHPEWEDKLRAVWENHVYNNEYEKITGMRIQ
;
A
#
# COMPACT_ATOMS: atom_id res chain seq x y z
N MET A 1 -2.92 9.27 -29.21
CA MET A 1 -2.26 7.98 -29.46
C MET A 1 -2.60 7.55 -30.89
N ASN A 2 -1.63 7.04 -31.67
CA ASN A 2 -1.93 6.51 -33.00
C ASN A 2 -2.46 5.05 -32.89
N GLU A 3 -3.01 4.50 -33.97
CA GLU A 3 -3.63 3.15 -33.94
C GLU A 3 -2.64 2.02 -33.62
N GLU A 4 -1.37 2.17 -33.97
CA GLU A 4 -0.34 1.16 -33.70
C GLU A 4 0.04 1.14 -32.22
N ASP A 5 0.29 2.32 -31.65
CA ASP A 5 0.55 2.55 -30.23
C ASP A 5 -0.61 2.05 -29.35
N GLU A 6 -1.86 2.33 -29.75
CA GLU A 6 -3.05 1.88 -29.03
C GLU A 6 -3.17 0.35 -29.01
N ARG A 7 -2.85 -0.32 -30.12
CA ARG A 7 -2.84 -1.78 -30.19
C ARG A 7 -1.75 -2.38 -29.29
N ILE A 8 -0.56 -1.78 -29.27
CA ILE A 8 0.56 -2.24 -28.43
C ILE A 8 0.19 -2.07 -26.95
N PHE A 9 -0.33 -0.90 -26.57
CA PHE A 9 -0.77 -0.59 -25.22
C PHE A 9 -1.81 -1.60 -24.72
N ASN A 10 -2.92 -1.75 -25.44
CA ASN A 10 -4.02 -2.63 -25.06
C ASN A 10 -3.56 -4.09 -24.92
N ARG A 11 -2.68 -4.56 -25.81
CA ARG A 11 -2.12 -5.92 -25.74
C ARG A 11 -1.27 -6.14 -24.48
N ARG A 12 -0.45 -5.15 -24.09
CA ARG A 12 0.40 -5.25 -22.89
C ARG A 12 -0.44 -5.21 -21.61
N VAL A 13 -1.41 -4.32 -21.53
CA VAL A 13 -2.36 -4.24 -20.39
C VAL A 13 -3.16 -5.53 -20.23
N GLU A 14 -3.67 -6.12 -21.32
CA GLU A 14 -4.45 -7.36 -21.23
C GLU A 14 -3.59 -8.53 -20.76
N LYS A 15 -2.36 -8.66 -21.29
CA LYS A 15 -1.41 -9.68 -20.83
C LYS A 15 -1.05 -9.51 -19.35
N PHE A 16 -0.98 -8.28 -18.86
CA PHE A 16 -0.75 -8.00 -17.44
C PHE A 16 -1.93 -8.46 -16.57
N ARG A 17 -3.16 -8.13 -16.97
CA ARG A 17 -4.38 -8.58 -16.26
C ARG A 17 -4.47 -10.09 -16.20
N GLU A 18 -4.13 -10.79 -17.29
CA GLU A 18 -4.05 -12.25 -17.30
C GLU A 18 -3.01 -12.78 -16.33
N TYR A 19 -1.81 -12.19 -16.30
CA TYR A 19 -0.77 -12.54 -15.33
C TYR A 19 -1.26 -12.37 -13.90
N MET A 20 -1.85 -11.21 -13.58
CA MET A 20 -2.35 -10.91 -12.24
C MET A 20 -3.40 -11.91 -11.76
N LYS A 21 -4.31 -12.41 -12.61
CA LYS A 21 -5.28 -13.44 -12.20
C LYS A 21 -4.63 -14.70 -11.59
N THR A 22 -3.38 -14.99 -11.94
CA THR A 22 -2.63 -16.15 -11.45
C THR A 22 -1.53 -15.80 -10.46
N TYR A 23 -1.21 -14.51 -10.32
CA TYR A 23 -0.16 -14.04 -9.43
C TYR A 23 -0.58 -14.19 -7.96
N LYS A 24 0.27 -14.87 -7.19
CA LYS A 24 0.12 -15.06 -5.75
C LYS A 24 1.01 -14.06 -5.04
N PHE A 25 0.38 -13.17 -4.28
CA PHE A 25 1.12 -12.21 -3.47
C PHE A 25 1.84 -12.92 -2.34
N GLU A 26 3.13 -12.61 -2.18
CA GLU A 26 3.90 -13.09 -1.04
C GLU A 26 3.61 -12.24 0.20
N ILE A 27 3.24 -12.92 1.29
CA ILE A 27 2.97 -12.28 2.58
C ILE A 27 4.07 -12.68 3.56
N VAL A 28 4.75 -11.70 4.11
CA VAL A 28 5.70 -11.92 5.21
C VAL A 28 5.19 -11.24 6.49
N PRO A 29 5.37 -11.85 7.67
CA PRO A 29 5.37 -11.06 8.89
C PRO A 29 6.46 -10.01 8.73
N ALA A 30 6.22 -8.77 9.13
CA ALA A 30 7.33 -7.83 9.24
C ALA A 30 8.25 -8.39 10.33
N SER A 31 9.29 -9.13 9.98
CA SER A 31 10.37 -9.54 10.88
C SER A 31 11.60 -8.95 10.25
N GLY A 32 12.24 -8.02 10.95
CA GLY A 32 13.18 -7.04 10.40
C GLY A 32 14.00 -7.50 9.18
N TYR A 33 14.06 -6.60 8.20
CA TYR A 33 15.09 -6.52 7.17
C TYR A 33 15.03 -7.49 5.98
N ASP A 34 13.87 -7.66 5.34
CA ASP A 34 13.85 -7.84 3.87
C ASP A 34 12.61 -7.15 3.28
N GLU A 35 12.61 -5.83 3.42
CA GLU A 35 11.61 -4.90 2.86
C GLU A 35 11.59 -4.85 1.32
N TYR A 36 12.42 -5.65 0.65
CA TYR A 36 12.57 -5.65 -0.81
C TYR A 36 12.06 -6.92 -1.51
N GLU A 37 11.61 -7.93 -0.76
CA GLU A 37 11.27 -9.24 -1.34
C GLU A 37 9.79 -9.65 -1.19
N SER A 38 8.98 -8.89 -0.45
CA SER A 38 7.57 -9.24 -0.21
C SER A 38 6.60 -8.25 -0.82
N ASP A 39 5.53 -8.76 -1.42
CA ASP A 39 4.45 -7.90 -1.92
C ASP A 39 3.67 -7.27 -0.78
N ILE A 40 3.56 -8.00 0.35
CA ILE A 40 2.71 -7.63 1.49
C ILE A 40 3.40 -7.96 2.79
N TYR A 41 3.35 -7.01 3.71
CA TYR A 41 3.88 -7.23 5.04
C TYR A 41 2.93 -6.71 6.13
N LYS A 42 2.95 -7.41 7.26
CA LYS A 42 2.10 -7.14 8.42
C LYS A 42 2.92 -6.49 9.52
N VAL A 43 2.55 -5.27 9.89
CA VAL A 43 3.20 -4.52 10.97
C VAL A 43 2.37 -4.64 12.25
N PRO A 44 2.93 -5.15 13.36
CA PRO A 44 2.24 -5.19 14.65
C PRO A 44 1.76 -3.82 15.10
N VAL A 45 0.47 -3.74 15.47
CA VAL A 45 -0.12 -2.57 16.12
C VAL A 45 -0.05 -2.79 17.62
N ILE A 46 0.59 -1.87 18.34
CA ILE A 46 0.75 -1.91 19.80
C ILE A 46 -0.31 -1.07 20.53
N GLY A 47 -0.95 -0.12 19.83
CA GLY A 47 -1.96 0.74 20.41
C GLY A 47 -2.66 1.62 19.39
N TYR A 48 -3.43 2.58 19.88
CA TYR A 48 -4.10 3.60 19.09
C TYR A 48 -4.01 4.94 19.81
N VAL A 49 -3.62 6.01 19.10
CA VAL A 49 -3.77 7.38 19.58
C VAL A 49 -5.15 7.87 19.18
N CYS A 50 -5.95 8.27 20.16
CA CYS A 50 -7.22 8.94 19.94
C CYS A 50 -7.02 10.45 20.12
N TYR A 51 -7.43 11.26 19.15
CA TYR A 51 -7.26 12.72 19.20
C TYR A 51 -8.45 13.44 18.56
N ILE A 52 -8.53 14.76 18.78
CA ILE A 52 -9.50 15.62 18.10
C ILE A 52 -8.81 16.33 16.94
N GLU A 53 -9.34 16.13 15.75
CA GLU A 53 -9.04 16.97 14.58
C GLU A 53 -10.13 18.03 14.44
N GLU A 54 -9.74 19.31 14.30
CA GLU A 54 -10.66 20.40 13.99
C GLU A 54 -10.44 20.90 12.57
N LYS A 55 -11.42 20.71 11.70
CA LYS A 55 -11.38 21.16 10.31
C LYS A 55 -12.63 21.97 10.00
N ASN A 56 -12.45 23.20 9.52
CA ASN A 56 -13.54 24.13 9.20
C ASN A 56 -14.53 24.33 10.38
N GLY A 57 -14.02 24.41 11.61
CA GLY A 57 -14.83 24.58 12.84
C GLY A 57 -15.58 23.31 13.29
N LYS A 58 -15.39 22.18 12.62
CA LYS A 58 -15.96 20.88 13.03
C LYS A 58 -14.89 20.05 13.72
N LYS A 59 -15.18 19.64 14.95
CA LYS A 59 -14.35 18.71 15.74
C LYS A 59 -14.76 17.27 15.45
N THR A 60 -13.78 16.44 15.10
CA THR A 60 -13.96 15.00 14.86
C THR A 60 -13.01 14.23 15.75
N ILE A 61 -13.48 13.12 16.33
CA ILE A 61 -12.60 12.19 17.05
C ILE A 61 -11.97 11.27 16.02
N CYS A 62 -10.65 11.27 15.96
CA CYS A 62 -9.84 10.45 15.06
C CYS A 62 -9.04 9.42 15.87
N ASN A 63 -8.66 8.33 15.23
CA ASN A 63 -7.84 7.28 15.82
C ASN A 63 -6.76 6.81 14.84
N GLU A 64 -5.50 6.84 15.26
CA GLU A 64 -4.36 6.41 14.46
C GLU A 64 -3.65 5.23 15.14
N PRO A 65 -3.25 4.18 14.39
CA PRO A 65 -2.64 2.98 14.96
C PRO A 65 -1.19 3.23 15.36
N LEU A 66 -0.84 2.96 16.61
CA LEU A 66 0.54 2.90 17.07
C LEU A 66 1.19 1.59 16.65
N LEU A 67 2.31 1.66 15.96
CA LEU A 67 3.14 0.57 15.45
C LEU A 67 4.33 0.35 16.39
N HIS A 68 4.88 -0.87 16.39
CA HIS A 68 6.07 -1.15 17.20
C HIS A 68 7.30 -0.41 16.65
N SER A 69 8.10 0.18 17.55
CA SER A 69 9.28 1.02 17.25
C SER A 69 10.33 0.42 16.29
N VAL A 70 10.39 -0.91 16.14
CA VAL A 70 11.31 -1.57 15.20
C VAL A 70 10.86 -1.48 13.74
N TYR A 71 9.59 -1.11 13.51
CA TYR A 71 9.03 -0.78 12.20
C TYR A 71 8.81 0.73 12.03
N ASP A 72 9.12 1.49 13.07
CA ASP A 72 8.98 2.95 13.18
C ASP A 72 10.30 3.66 12.77
N ALA A 73 11.38 2.91 12.58
CA ALA A 73 12.74 3.44 12.38
C ALA A 73 13.05 3.93 10.94
N GLY A 74 12.04 4.40 10.20
CA GLY A 74 12.18 5.03 8.89
C GLY A 74 10.97 5.93 8.61
N ASP A 75 10.98 6.66 7.48
CA ASP A 75 9.93 7.60 6.99
C ASP A 75 8.46 7.07 7.01
N TRP A 76 8.23 5.85 7.49
CA TRP A 76 6.97 5.12 7.59
C TRP A 76 6.30 5.16 8.97
N GLY A 77 7.04 5.60 9.99
CA GLY A 77 6.68 5.49 11.39
C GLY A 77 6.33 6.80 12.11
N GLU A 78 6.79 7.94 11.57
CA GLU A 78 6.47 9.24 12.18
C GLU A 78 4.95 9.41 12.23
N TYR A 79 4.41 9.39 13.46
CA TYR A 79 3.08 9.92 13.71
C TYR A 79 3.17 11.39 13.39
N ASP A 80 2.71 11.75 12.19
CA ASP A 80 2.58 13.13 11.71
C ASP A 80 1.43 13.84 12.44
N LEU A 81 1.39 13.66 13.76
CA LEU A 81 0.52 14.37 14.68
C LEU A 81 1.18 15.72 14.92
N ASP A 82 0.52 16.77 14.46
CA ASP A 82 0.89 18.14 14.76
C ASP A 82 1.11 18.28 16.29
N PRO A 83 2.16 18.96 16.77
CA PRO A 83 2.35 19.26 18.20
C PRO A 83 1.12 19.88 18.89
N GLU A 84 0.24 20.56 18.14
CA GLU A 84 -1.01 21.15 18.62
C GLU A 84 -2.18 20.15 18.65
N THR A 85 -1.97 18.91 18.19
CA THR A 85 -2.99 17.86 18.17
C THR A 85 -3.49 17.57 19.58
N ASN A 86 -4.80 17.74 19.78
CA ASN A 86 -5.43 17.46 21.06
C ASN A 86 -5.63 15.95 21.26
N ILE A 87 -4.61 15.29 21.83
CA ILE A 87 -4.64 13.88 22.19
C ILE A 87 -5.61 13.67 23.35
N LEU A 88 -6.60 12.80 23.14
CA LEU A 88 -7.58 12.41 24.14
C LEU A 88 -7.14 11.20 24.96
N SER A 89 -6.55 10.20 24.30
CA SER A 89 -6.14 8.95 24.95
C SER A 89 -5.18 8.15 24.08
N ILE A 90 -4.47 7.22 24.72
CA ILE A 90 -3.73 6.15 24.05
C ILE A 90 -4.29 4.82 24.55
N LEU A 91 -4.83 4.02 23.64
CA LEU A 91 -5.47 2.74 23.95
C LEU A 91 -4.55 1.59 23.53
N PRO A 92 -4.38 0.54 24.34
CA PRO A 92 -3.62 -0.64 23.93
C PRO A 92 -4.39 -1.40 22.84
N ALA A 93 -3.66 -1.96 21.87
CA ALA A 93 -4.25 -2.81 20.85
C ALA A 93 -4.44 -4.24 21.38
N ALA A 94 -5.42 -4.96 20.82
CA ALA A 94 -5.58 -6.38 21.12
C ALA A 94 -4.35 -7.15 20.60
N PRO A 95 -3.79 -8.11 21.37
CA PRO A 95 -2.66 -8.93 20.91
C PRO A 95 -2.99 -9.62 19.58
N GLY A 96 -2.07 -9.54 18.61
CA GLY A 96 -2.29 -10.09 17.26
C GLY A 96 -3.02 -9.14 16.30
N THR A 97 -3.08 -7.85 16.62
CA THR A 97 -3.54 -6.82 15.67
C THR A 97 -2.39 -6.37 14.77
N PHE A 98 -2.65 -6.29 13.46
CA PHE A 98 -1.66 -5.85 12.48
C PHE A 98 -2.21 -4.78 11.55
N LYS A 99 -1.35 -3.84 11.15
CA LYS A 99 -1.53 -2.98 9.98
C LYS A 99 -0.99 -3.73 8.78
N VAL A 100 -1.82 -3.96 7.77
CA VAL A 100 -1.46 -4.68 6.56
C VAL A 100 -1.05 -3.68 5.49
N MET A 101 0.17 -3.82 5.01
CA MET A 101 0.80 -2.90 4.08
C MET A 101 1.12 -3.64 2.77
N GLY A 102 0.83 -3.01 1.64
CA GLY A 102 1.11 -3.53 0.31
C GLY A 102 2.20 -2.72 -0.38
N GLN A 103 3.18 -3.39 -0.96
CA GLN A 103 4.24 -2.77 -1.73
C GLN A 103 3.79 -2.55 -3.17
N ILE A 104 4.11 -1.38 -3.70
CA ILE A 104 3.92 -1.03 -5.10
C ILE A 104 5.31 -1.04 -5.75
N PRO A 105 5.50 -1.81 -6.84
CA PRO A 105 6.75 -1.84 -7.60
C PRO A 105 7.24 -0.45 -8.00
N ARG A 106 8.56 -0.24 -7.89
CA ARG A 106 9.31 0.95 -8.31
C ARG A 106 9.39 1.09 -9.81
N ASP A 107 9.54 -0.04 -10.49
CA ASP A 107 10.06 -0.03 -11.84
C ASP A 107 8.99 0.25 -12.89
N GLU A 108 9.47 0.93 -13.92
CA GLU A 108 8.71 1.59 -14.97
C GLU A 108 8.06 0.57 -15.92
N GLY A 109 6.97 -0.06 -15.52
CA GLY A 109 6.02 -0.68 -16.46
C GLY A 109 6.15 -2.19 -16.66
N PHE A 110 5.42 -2.65 -17.67
CA PHE A 110 5.02 -4.03 -17.89
C PHE A 110 6.18 -5.03 -17.92
N ASP A 111 7.27 -4.74 -18.63
CA ASP A 111 8.35 -5.71 -18.86
C ASP A 111 9.15 -6.01 -17.58
N SER A 112 9.33 -5.02 -16.70
CA SER A 112 10.00 -5.25 -15.42
C SER A 112 9.13 -6.14 -14.55
N ILE A 113 7.82 -5.87 -14.47
CA ILE A 113 6.89 -6.67 -13.65
C ILE A 113 6.77 -8.12 -14.15
N MET A 114 6.78 -8.32 -15.46
CA MET A 114 6.75 -9.67 -16.02
C MET A 114 8.06 -10.45 -15.80
N SER A 115 9.15 -9.80 -15.35
CA SER A 115 10.46 -10.42 -15.13
C SER A 115 10.68 -11.03 -13.74
N GLY A 116 9.76 -10.80 -12.79
CA GLY A 116 9.86 -11.28 -11.40
C GLY A 116 10.86 -10.55 -10.51
N ARG A 117 11.45 -9.42 -10.94
CA ARG A 117 12.31 -8.55 -10.11
C ARG A 117 11.69 -7.17 -9.97
N HIS A 118 11.12 -6.87 -8.80
CA HIS A 118 10.36 -5.64 -8.60
C HIS A 118 10.87 -4.95 -7.33
N PRO A 119 11.94 -4.13 -7.38
CA PRO A 119 12.24 -3.27 -6.25
C PRO A 119 11.00 -2.43 -5.94
N SER A 120 10.65 -2.23 -4.68
CA SER A 120 9.47 -1.45 -4.28
C SER A 120 9.78 0.05 -4.19
N THR A 121 8.82 0.91 -4.54
CA THR A 121 8.95 2.39 -4.41
C THR A 121 8.20 2.94 -3.24
N HIS A 122 7.06 2.33 -2.95
CA HIS A 122 6.03 2.95 -2.14
C HIS A 122 5.18 1.85 -1.53
N VAL A 123 4.69 2.14 -0.33
CA VAL A 123 3.85 1.24 0.43
C VAL A 123 2.50 1.90 0.66
N ILE A 124 1.43 1.17 0.35
CA ILE A 124 0.05 1.56 0.66
C ILE A 124 -0.49 0.81 1.85
N MET A 125 -1.36 1.47 2.60
CA MET A 125 -2.16 0.79 3.61
C MET A 125 -3.30 0.01 2.95
N LEU A 126 -3.28 -1.31 3.10
CA LEU A 126 -4.33 -2.19 2.60
C LEU A 126 -5.48 -2.29 3.60
N GLY A 127 -5.17 -2.36 4.90
CA GLY A 127 -6.15 -2.35 5.97
C GLY A 127 -5.59 -2.77 7.32
N PHE A 128 -6.48 -3.20 8.20
CA PHE A 128 -6.12 -3.79 9.48
C PHE A 128 -6.54 -5.25 9.54
N GLU A 129 -5.79 -6.01 10.30
CA GLU A 129 -6.07 -7.39 10.66
C GLU A 129 -6.28 -7.46 12.16
N TYR A 130 -7.42 -8.03 12.56
CA TYR A 130 -7.82 -8.17 13.95
C TYR A 130 -8.06 -9.64 14.30
N PRO A 131 -7.69 -10.08 15.50
CA PRO A 131 -8.02 -11.41 15.97
C PRO A 131 -9.53 -11.67 15.92
N GLY A 132 -9.94 -12.76 15.28
CA GLY A 132 -11.33 -13.18 15.21
C GLY A 132 -12.20 -12.41 14.21
N ILE A 133 -11.63 -11.49 13.44
CA ILE A 133 -12.32 -10.80 12.33
C ILE A 133 -11.79 -11.36 11.00
N PRO A 134 -12.66 -11.71 10.04
CA PRO A 134 -12.22 -12.09 8.70
C PRO A 134 -11.28 -11.05 8.10
N HIS A 135 -10.20 -11.52 7.49
CA HIS A 135 -9.25 -10.63 6.83
C HIS A 135 -9.95 -9.89 5.68
N PRO A 136 -9.80 -8.56 5.55
CA PRO A 136 -10.27 -7.84 4.37
C PRO A 136 -9.61 -8.42 3.11
N GLU A 137 -10.26 -8.31 1.94
CA GLU A 137 -9.72 -8.75 0.64
C GLU A 137 -8.57 -7.82 0.18
N TRP A 138 -7.48 -7.80 0.94
CA TRP A 138 -6.32 -6.94 0.71
C TRP A 138 -5.59 -7.32 -0.58
N GLU A 139 -5.65 -8.58 -1.02
CA GLU A 139 -5.10 -9.05 -2.31
C GLU A 139 -5.75 -8.34 -3.49
N ASP A 140 -7.08 -8.29 -3.51
CA ASP A 140 -7.82 -7.67 -4.61
C ASP A 140 -7.62 -6.16 -4.64
N LYS A 141 -7.54 -5.54 -3.46
CA LYS A 141 -7.17 -4.12 -3.34
C LYS A 141 -5.77 -3.86 -3.90
N LEU A 142 -4.77 -4.67 -3.53
CA LEU A 142 -3.41 -4.50 -4.03
C LEU A 142 -3.34 -4.74 -5.54
N ARG A 143 -4.01 -5.78 -6.03
CA ARG A 143 -4.12 -6.11 -7.45
C ARG A 143 -4.66 -4.95 -8.27
N ALA A 144 -5.77 -4.34 -7.84
CA ALA A 144 -6.34 -3.19 -8.52
C ALA A 144 -5.37 -2.00 -8.55
N VAL A 145 -4.60 -1.78 -7.49
CA VAL A 145 -3.60 -0.70 -7.44
C VAL A 145 -2.42 -0.99 -8.37
N TRP A 146 -1.92 -2.22 -8.42
CA TRP A 146 -0.88 -2.63 -9.36
C TRP A 146 -1.34 -2.47 -10.82
N GLU A 147 -2.56 -2.90 -11.13
CA GLU A 147 -3.15 -2.73 -12.47
C GLU A 147 -3.21 -1.27 -12.90
N ASN A 148 -3.68 -0.38 -12.02
CA ASN A 148 -3.70 1.05 -12.31
C ASN A 148 -2.30 1.64 -12.45
N HIS A 149 -1.35 1.22 -11.61
CA HIS A 149 0.04 1.66 -11.69
C HIS A 149 0.68 1.28 -13.03
N VAL A 150 0.53 0.03 -13.46
CA VAL A 150 1.05 -0.45 -14.75
C VAL A 150 0.37 0.24 -15.92
N TYR A 151 -0.97 0.37 -15.87
CA TYR A 151 -1.73 1.07 -16.90
C TYR A 151 -1.21 2.50 -17.11
N ASN A 152 -1.06 3.27 -16.03
CA ASN A 152 -0.60 4.65 -16.09
C ASN A 152 0.83 4.74 -16.62
N ASN A 153 1.73 3.87 -16.17
CA ASN A 153 3.12 3.85 -16.61
C ASN A 153 3.24 3.49 -18.10
N GLU A 154 2.51 2.47 -18.56
CA GLU A 154 2.50 2.07 -19.97
C GLU A 154 1.89 3.14 -20.87
N TYR A 155 0.84 3.82 -20.39
CA TYR A 155 0.22 4.92 -21.10
C TYR A 155 1.18 6.10 -21.23
N GLU A 156 1.85 6.49 -20.15
CA GLU A 156 2.86 7.56 -20.15
C GLU A 156 4.06 7.22 -21.05
N LYS A 157 4.54 5.98 -21.03
CA LYS A 157 5.64 5.53 -21.90
C LYS A 157 5.33 5.65 -23.38
N ILE A 158 4.10 5.30 -23.77
CA ILE A 158 3.68 5.28 -25.18
C ILE A 158 3.28 6.67 -25.65
N THR A 159 2.63 7.47 -24.80
CA THR A 159 2.03 8.75 -25.20
C THR A 159 2.82 9.99 -24.77
N GLY A 160 3.76 9.85 -23.83
CA GLY A 160 4.42 10.96 -23.15
C GLY A 160 3.50 11.76 -22.22
N MET A 161 2.29 11.27 -21.93
CA MET A 161 1.30 11.96 -21.11
C MET A 161 1.00 11.17 -19.83
N ARG A 162 0.99 11.83 -18.68
CA ARG A 162 0.60 11.23 -17.41
C ARG A 162 -0.87 11.51 -17.11
N ILE A 163 -1.62 10.45 -16.79
CA ILE A 163 -3.02 10.56 -16.34
C ILE A 163 -2.98 10.92 -14.85
N GLN A 164 -3.59 12.04 -14.48
CA GLN A 164 -3.73 12.49 -13.08
C GLN A 164 -4.91 11.79 -12.39
#